data_AF-A0A953RVX4-F1
#
_entry.id   AF-A0A953RVX4-F1
#
_cell.length_a   1.000
_cell.length_b   1.000
_cell.length_c   1.000
_cell.angle_alpha   90.00
_cell.angle_beta   90.00
_cell.angle_gamma   90.00
#
_symmetry.space_group_name_H-M   'P 1'
#
loop_
_entity.id
_entity.type
_entity.pdbx_description
1 polymer ?
#
loop_
_entity_poly.entity_id
_entity_poly.type
_entity_poly.pdbx_seq_one_letter_code
_entity_poly.pdbx_strand_id
1 'polypeptide(L)'
;MFVDFFIKRPVFATVCALLIILAGAAVIPSLPIAQFPTLAPPQVSVNSFYVGASAQTVETAVTVPIEQQINGRGRHEVPLGAV
;
A
#
# COMPACT_ATOMS: atom_id res chain seq x y z
N MET A 1 -1.01 26.43 35.50
CA MET A 1 -2.37 26.90 35.18
C MET A 1 -3.24 25.90 34.41
N PHE A 2 -2.72 25.10 33.46
CA PHE A 2 -3.54 24.07 32.77
C PHE A 2 -3.85 22.84 33.64
N VAL A 3 -2.86 22.35 34.40
CA VAL A 3 -3.01 21.16 35.26
C VAL A 3 -3.93 21.43 36.46
N ASP A 4 -3.96 22.67 36.95
CA ASP A 4 -4.78 23.10 38.09
C ASP A 4 -6.29 22.91 37.84
N PHE A 5 -6.73 23.02 36.58
CA PHE A 5 -8.14 22.85 36.20
C PHE A 5 -8.57 21.38 36.29
N PHE A 6 -7.73 20.45 35.83
CA PHE A 6 -7.98 19.01 35.91
C PHE A 6 -7.88 18.49 37.35
N ILE A 7 -6.98 19.05 38.17
CA ILE A 7 -6.85 18.67 39.59
C ILE A 7 -8.05 19.16 40.42
N LYS A 8 -8.52 20.39 40.20
CA LYS A 8 -9.65 20.95 40.98
C LYS A 8 -11.01 20.34 40.61
N ARG A 9 -11.16 19.76 39.42
CA ARG A 9 -12.39 19.09 38.97
C ARG A 9 -12.12 17.65 38.54
N PRO A 10 -11.95 16.72 39.50
CA PRO A 10 -11.60 15.32 39.20
C PRO A 10 -12.63 14.63 38.30
N VAL A 11 -13.92 14.96 38.45
CA VAL A 11 -15.00 14.40 37.61
C VAL A 11 -14.79 14.70 36.13
N PHE A 12 -14.37 15.92 35.77
CA PHE A 12 -14.13 16.29 34.38
C PHE A 12 -12.94 15.51 33.78
N ALA A 13 -11.85 15.38 34.56
CA ALA A 13 -10.68 14.62 34.14
C ALA A 13 -11.03 13.14 33.88
N THR A 14 -11.83 12.52 34.76
CA THR A 14 -12.26 11.12 34.59
C THR A 14 -13.15 10.94 33.37
N VAL A 15 -14.07 11.87 33.09
CA VAL A 15 -14.93 11.81 31.89
C VAL A 15 -14.09 11.90 30.61
N CYS A 16 -13.12 12.81 30.53
CA CYS A 16 -12.21 12.89 29.38
C CYS A 16 -11.41 11.59 29.20
N ALA A 17 -10.87 11.02 30.28
CA ALA A 17 -10.17 9.73 30.22
C ALA A 17 -11.08 8.62 29.71
N LEU A 18 -12.33 8.59 30.17
CA LEU A 18 -13.33 7.59 29.76
C LEU A 18 -13.70 7.73 28.28
N LEU A 19 -13.80 8.96 27.76
CA LEU A 19 -14.02 9.21 26.33
C LEU A 19 -12.85 8.72 25.47
N ILE A 20 -11.60 8.92 25.93
CA ILE A 20 -10.41 8.44 25.22
C ILE A 20 -10.40 6.91 25.17
N ILE A 21 -10.71 6.25 26.28
CA ILE A 21 -10.79 4.78 26.36
C ILE A 21 -11.88 4.24 25.44
N LEU A 22 -13.07 4.86 25.45
CA LEU A 22 -14.18 4.46 24.58
C LEU A 22 -13.84 4.66 23.10
N ALA A 23 -13.23 5.79 22.74
CA ALA A 23 -12.79 6.04 21.37
C ALA A 23 -11.73 5.02 20.92
N GLY A 24 -10.77 4.70 21.79
CA GLY A 24 -9.77 3.65 21.52
C GLY A 24 -10.43 2.27 21.35
N ALA A 25 -11.33 1.89 22.25
CA ALA A 25 -12.05 0.62 22.21
C ALA A 25 -12.92 0.48 20.95
N ALA A 26 -13.52 1.57 20.46
CA ALA A 26 -14.32 1.56 19.24
C ALA A 26 -13.47 1.36 17.98
N VAL A 27 -12.22 1.83 17.99
CA VAL A 27 -11.32 1.80 16.83
C VAL A 27 -10.56 0.47 16.74
N ILE A 28 -10.21 -0.19 17.85
CA ILE A 28 -9.53 -1.50 17.87
C ILE A 28 -10.14 -2.56 16.93
N PRO A 29 -11.46 -2.83 16.94
CA PRO A 29 -12.05 -3.84 16.05
C PRO A 29 -12.09 -3.40 14.57
N SER A 30 -11.98 -2.10 14.30
CA SER A 30 -11.98 -1.56 12.94
C SER A 30 -10.61 -1.57 12.28
N LEU A 31 -9.53 -1.80 13.04
CA LEU A 31 -8.19 -1.85 12.49
C LEU A 31 -7.99 -3.13 11.68
N PRO A 32 -7.60 -3.02 10.40
CA PRO A 32 -7.22 -4.19 9.62
C PRO A 32 -5.96 -4.83 10.20
N ILE A 33 -6.06 -6.09 10.58
CA ILE A 33 -4.93 -6.88 11.07
C ILE A 33 -4.17 -7.39 9.85
N ALA A 34 -3.12 -6.66 9.46
CA ALA A 34 -2.17 -7.09 8.44
C ALA A 34 -0.97 -7.78 9.10
N GLN A 35 -0.67 -9.02 8.70
CA GLN A 35 0.46 -9.80 9.26
C GLN A 35 1.84 -9.26 8.81
N PHE A 36 1.86 -8.58 7.67
CA PHE A 36 2.99 -7.84 7.15
C PHE A 36 2.44 -6.57 6.51
N PRO A 37 3.12 -5.41 6.62
CA PRO A 37 2.86 -4.32 5.68
C PRO A 37 3.06 -4.85 4.25
N THR A 38 2.47 -4.22 3.24
CA THR A 38 2.70 -4.59 1.84
C THR A 38 4.17 -4.32 1.48
N LEU A 39 5.04 -5.29 1.78
CA LEU A 39 6.48 -5.27 1.50
C LEU A 39 6.78 -5.69 0.06
N ALA A 40 5.82 -6.35 -0.59
CA ALA A 40 5.94 -6.70 -1.99
C ALA A 40 5.79 -5.44 -2.85
N PRO A 41 6.74 -5.16 -3.75
CA PRO A 41 6.53 -4.20 -4.81
C PRO A 41 5.24 -4.58 -5.56
N PRO A 42 4.38 -3.61 -5.93
CA PRO A 42 3.20 -3.90 -6.74
C PRO A 42 3.66 -4.54 -8.06
N GLN A 43 3.29 -5.81 -8.28
CA GLN A 43 3.62 -6.51 -9.52
C GLN A 43 2.53 -6.26 -10.55
N VAL A 44 2.92 -5.76 -11.72
CA VAL A 44 2.02 -5.63 -12.87
C VAL A 44 2.40 -6.72 -13.86
N SER A 45 1.51 -7.69 -14.06
CA SER A 45 1.70 -8.74 -15.08
C SER A 45 1.04 -8.30 -16.38
N VAL A 46 1.79 -8.36 -17.48
CA VAL A 46 1.31 -8.10 -18.84
C VAL A 46 1.37 -9.42 -19.59
N ASN A 47 0.26 -9.85 -20.18
CA ASN A 47 0.21 -11.09 -20.94
C ASN A 47 -0.08 -10.78 -22.41
N SER A 48 0.76 -11.28 -23.31
CA SER A 48 0.62 -11.05 -24.75
C SER A 48 0.85 -12.35 -25.52
N PHE A 49 -0.03 -12.64 -26.48
CA PHE A 49 0.05 -13.86 -27.27
C PHE A 49 0.43 -13.52 -28.71
N TYR A 50 1.53 -14.08 -29.20
CA TYR A 50 1.94 -13.97 -30.61
C TYR A 50 2.25 -15.37 -31.17
N VAL A 51 1.20 -16.03 -31.66
CA VAL A 51 1.21 -17.43 -32.08
C VAL A 51 1.91 -17.60 -33.43
N GLY A 52 2.77 -18.62 -33.55
CA GLY A 52 3.48 -18.94 -34.80
C GLY A 52 4.80 -18.19 -35.00
N ALA A 53 5.22 -17.37 -34.04
CA ALA A 53 6.51 -16.67 -34.05
C ALA A 53 7.56 -17.37 -33.18
N SER A 54 8.84 -17.28 -33.57
CA SER A 54 9.94 -17.73 -32.73
C SER A 54 10.07 -16.85 -31.48
N ALA A 55 10.61 -17.40 -30.38
CA ALA A 55 10.77 -16.68 -29.12
C ALA A 55 11.51 -15.33 -29.29
N GLN A 56 12.53 -15.29 -30.15
CA GLN A 56 13.30 -14.09 -30.48
C GLN A 56 12.46 -13.03 -31.21
N THR A 57 11.50 -13.47 -32.03
CA THR A 57 10.59 -12.57 -32.74
C THR A 57 9.56 -11.98 -31.79
N VAL A 58 9.02 -12.79 -30.87
CA VAL A 58 8.09 -12.32 -29.83
C VAL A 58 8.75 -11.28 -28.94
N GLU A 59 9.98 -11.55 -28.50
CA GLU A 59 10.77 -10.64 -27.66
C GLU A 59 10.96 -9.28 -28.35
N THR A 60 11.45 -9.28 -29.59
CA THR A 60 11.78 -8.04 -30.29
C THR A 60 10.54 -7.26 -30.74
N ALA A 61 9.47 -7.95 -31.14
CA ALA A 61 8.29 -7.30 -31.71
C ALA A 61 7.20 -6.95 -30.68
N VAL A 62 7.17 -7.62 -29.53
CA VAL A 62 6.11 -7.47 -28.52
C VAL A 62 6.68 -7.07 -27.16
N THR A 63 7.69 -7.78 -26.65
CA THR A 63 8.23 -7.52 -25.31
C THR A 63 8.96 -6.18 -25.22
N VAL A 64 9.92 -5.92 -26.11
CA VAL A 64 10.72 -4.67 -26.16
C VAL A 64 9.86 -3.40 -26.23
N PRO A 65 8.86 -3.27 -27.14
CA PRO A 65 8.04 -2.06 -27.18
C PRO A 65 7.16 -1.88 -25.94
N ILE A 66 6.72 -2.95 -25.29
CA ILE A 66 5.95 -2.89 -24.04
C ILE A 66 6.84 -2.38 -22.89
N GLU A 67 8.07 -2.90 -22.76
CA GLU A 67 9.04 -2.46 -21.75
C GLU A 67 9.38 -0.97 -21.90
N GLN A 68 9.61 -0.50 -23.13
CA GLN A 68 9.91 0.91 -23.40
C GLN A 68 8.75 1.84 -23.02
N GLN A 69 7.50 1.43 -23.27
CA GLN A 69 6.32 2.24 -22.93
C GLN A 69 6.01 2.27 -21.43
N ILE A 70 6.36 1.21 -20.69
CA ILE A 70 6.17 1.12 -19.24
C ILE A 70 7.28 1.87 -18.50
N ASN A 71 8.55 1.69 -18.91
CA ASN A 71 9.70 2.38 -18.32
C ASN A 71 9.64 3.91 -18.53
N GLY A 72 8.99 4.37 -19.61
CA GLY A 72 8.82 5.80 -19.88
C GLY A 72 7.78 6.53 -19.03
N ARG A 73 6.91 5.82 -18.29
CA ARG A 73 5.74 6.43 -17.60
C ARG A 73 5.79 6.43 -16.07
N GLY A 74 6.87 5.97 -15.44
CA GLY A 74 7.03 6.04 -13.99
C GLY A 74 8.38 5.53 -13.52
N ARG A 75 8.69 5.73 -12.23
CA ARG A 75 9.88 5.22 -11.53
C ARG A 75 9.81 3.68 -11.36
N HIS A 76 9.54 2.95 -12.44
CA HIS A 76 9.38 1.49 -12.43
C HIS A 76 10.27 0.89 -13.51
N GLU A 77 11.37 0.29 -13.07
CA GLU A 77 12.29 -0.47 -13.92
C GLU A 77 11.70 -1.87 -14.09
N VAL A 78 11.26 -2.22 -15.30
CA VAL A 78 10.87 -3.60 -15.65
C VAL A 78 12.16 -4.33 -16.07
N PRO A 79 12.58 -5.39 -15.37
CA PRO A 79 13.75 -6.17 -15.79
C PRO A 79 13.45 -6.90 -17.11
N LEU A 80 14.44 -6.89 -18.00
CA LEU A 80 14.36 -7.54 -19.32
C LEU A 80 13.98 -9.03 -19.15
N GLY A 81 12.84 -9.45 -19.72
CA GLY A 81 12.38 -10.84 -19.67
C GLY A 81 11.45 -11.23 -18.52
N ALA A 82 10.83 -10.25 -17.84
CA ALA A 82 9.82 -10.49 -16.79
C ALA A 82 8.36 -10.58 -17.30
N VAL A 83 8.17 -10.65 -18.62
CA VAL A 83 6.86 -10.71 -19.29
C VAL A 83 6.67 -12.09 -19.91
#